data_AF-A0AAD7NEK1-F1
#
_entry.id   AF-A0AAD7NEK1-F1
#
_cell.length_a   1.000
_cell.length_b   1.000
_cell.length_c   1.000
_cell.angle_alpha   90.00
_cell.angle_beta   90.00
_cell.angle_gamma   90.00
#
_symmetry.space_group_name_H-M   'P 1'
#
loop_
_entity.id
_entity.type
_entity.pdbx_description
1 polymer ?
#
loop_
_entity_poly.entity_id
_entity_poly.type
_entity_poly.pdbx_seq_one_letter_code
_entity_poly.pdbx_strand_id
1 'polypeptide(L)'
;MCGSGATFVHGNKILGSGEVVAAPEIRSMWENDSKKLKSLQKELTVRRNGLLRERDTIFPAIKLQAFTAAPVRRAPDDILLEIFKALQTMYDHDAMKSAAAAELRVGSNRNPNTPDVRRGPGLLLSRVCSRWRTIACGYSPFWSKFSFHLFQRGTPELVAVYLERSRPALLAVEIDTTSRQGDDPYPRRYYPRGDYAMSLLAAHSDHLFELHVIAYKKTSLPSLRPLHRNLPRLGILDIPVFSTISNEFEVVPRLHTLRLGNAQELTEAAHKFDRTQIRTLILCDANGHQLLPYPNATDLACVETSWVPPPS
;
A
#
# COMPACT_ATOMS: atom_id res chain seq x y z
N MET A 1 12.19 0.46 34.53
CA MET A 1 11.24 -0.06 35.55
C MET A 1 11.99 -1.08 36.38
N CYS A 2 12.40 -0.67 37.57
CA CYS A 2 13.16 -1.47 38.53
C CYS A 2 12.19 -2.40 39.27
N GLY A 3 12.38 -3.71 39.15
CA GLY A 3 11.61 -4.70 39.90
C GLY A 3 12.25 -4.95 41.26
N SER A 4 11.57 -4.52 42.32
CA SER A 4 11.91 -4.76 43.72
C SER A 4 11.96 -6.26 44.04
N GLY A 5 13.11 -6.75 44.49
CA GLY A 5 13.26 -8.08 45.06
C GLY A 5 12.80 -8.08 46.52
N ALA A 6 11.71 -8.80 46.81
CA ALA A 6 11.28 -9.07 48.17
C ALA A 6 12.07 -10.28 48.72
N THR A 7 12.89 -10.04 49.73
CA THR A 7 13.60 -11.06 50.49
C THR A 7 12.65 -11.72 51.49
N PHE A 8 12.22 -12.94 51.19
CA PHE A 8 11.47 -13.79 52.12
C PHE A 8 12.46 -14.44 53.11
N VAL A 9 12.53 -13.92 54.34
CA VAL A 9 13.22 -14.55 55.46
C VAL A 9 12.22 -15.46 56.17
N HIS A 10 12.31 -16.77 55.95
CA HIS A 10 11.62 -17.76 56.78
C HIS A 10 12.62 -18.38 57.74
N GLY A 11 12.48 -18.02 59.02
CA GLY A 11 13.13 -18.71 60.11
C GLY A 11 12.44 -20.05 60.37
N ASN A 12 13.12 -21.15 60.06
CA ASN A 12 12.80 -22.45 60.62
C ASN A 12 13.83 -22.78 61.69
N LYS A 13 13.45 -22.50 62.93
CA LYS A 13 14.16 -22.90 64.14
C LYS A 13 13.45 -24.14 64.70
N ILE A 14 14.28 -25.16 64.95
CA ILE A 14 14.08 -26.26 65.89
C ILE A 14 13.17 -27.41 65.41
N LEU A 15 13.75 -28.59 65.22
CA LEU A 15 13.45 -29.80 66.00
C LEU A 15 14.57 -30.82 65.76
N GLY A 16 14.93 -31.54 66.84
CA GLY A 16 16.18 -32.26 66.99
C GLY A 16 16.47 -33.31 65.92
N SER A 17 17.76 -33.55 65.72
CA SER A 17 18.36 -34.65 64.97
C SER A 17 18.04 -35.99 65.64
N GLY A 18 16.76 -36.38 65.64
CA GLY A 18 16.36 -37.76 65.79
C GLY A 18 16.69 -38.43 64.46
N GLU A 19 17.82 -39.12 64.41
CA GLU A 19 18.21 -39.94 63.27
C GLU A 19 17.19 -41.08 63.16
N VAL A 20 16.11 -40.83 62.41
CA VAL A 20 15.11 -41.86 62.10
C VAL A 20 15.81 -42.87 61.20
N VAL A 21 16.38 -43.90 61.82
CA VAL A 21 16.96 -45.04 61.12
C VAL A 21 15.80 -45.76 60.43
N ALA A 22 15.53 -45.40 59.18
CA ALA A 22 14.55 -46.07 58.36
C ALA A 22 14.87 -47.58 58.33
N ALA A 23 13.85 -48.40 58.57
CA ALA A 23 13.99 -49.86 58.52
C ALA A 23 14.68 -50.26 57.20
N PRO A 24 15.65 -51.20 57.22
CA PRO A 24 16.44 -51.58 56.04
C PRO A 24 15.57 -52.02 54.84
N GLU A 25 14.37 -52.53 55.10
CA GLU A 25 13.35 -52.87 54.09
C GLU A 25 12.86 -51.64 53.31
N ILE A 26 12.63 -50.50 53.99
CA ILE A 26 12.19 -49.24 53.36
C ILE A 26 13.31 -48.67 52.48
N ARG A 27 14.57 -48.76 52.93
CA ARG A 27 15.73 -48.31 52.14
C ARG A 27 15.88 -49.15 50.86
N SER A 28 15.76 -50.47 50.95
CA SER A 28 15.80 -51.38 49.79
C SER A 28 14.70 -51.08 48.77
N MET A 29 13.47 -50.88 49.25
CA MET A 29 12.34 -50.53 48.39
C MET A 29 12.58 -49.20 47.65
N TRP A 30 13.05 -48.18 48.37
CA TRP A 30 13.35 -46.87 47.78
C TRP A 30 14.49 -46.93 46.75
N GLU A 31 15.52 -47.73 46.99
CA GLU A 31 16.60 -47.95 46.02
C GLU A 31 16.10 -48.65 44.75
N ASN A 32 15.21 -49.63 44.89
CA ASN A 32 14.59 -50.33 43.75
C ASN A 32 13.69 -49.39 42.94
N ASP A 33 12.86 -48.59 43.61
CA ASP A 33 12.00 -47.60 42.96
C ASP A 33 12.84 -46.50 42.29
N SER A 34 13.91 -46.03 42.93
CA SER A 34 14.86 -45.06 42.36
C SER A 34 15.53 -45.60 41.10
N LYS A 35 15.95 -46.88 41.11
CA LYS A 35 16.49 -47.56 39.91
C LYS A 35 15.44 -47.67 38.80
N LYS A 36 14.21 -48.06 39.14
CA LYS A 36 13.10 -48.19 38.20
C LYS A 36 12.74 -46.85 37.55
N LEU A 37 12.67 -45.78 38.35
CA LEU A 37 12.39 -44.43 37.88
C LEU A 37 13.48 -43.92 36.91
N LYS A 38 14.76 -44.13 37.26
CA LYS A 38 15.89 -43.81 36.38
C LYS A 38 15.84 -44.59 35.06
N SER A 39 15.45 -45.86 35.10
CA SER A 39 15.26 -46.69 33.90
C SER A 39 14.16 -46.15 32.99
N LEU A 40 12.98 -45.84 33.56
CA LEU A 40 11.85 -45.27 32.80
C LEU A 40 12.19 -43.89 32.22
N GLN A 41 12.90 -43.05 32.96
CA GLN A 41 13.32 -41.73 32.48
C GLN A 41 14.30 -41.85 31.31
N LYS A 42 15.20 -42.84 31.34
CA LYS A 42 16.10 -43.16 30.23
C LYS A 42 15.32 -43.64 29.01
N GLU A 43 14.36 -44.54 29.19
CA GLU A 43 13.50 -45.06 28.11
C GLU A 43 12.68 -43.93 27.44
N LEU A 44 12.03 -43.08 28.23
CA LEU A 44 11.28 -41.93 27.72
C LEU A 44 12.19 -40.97 26.94
N THR A 45 13.42 -40.75 27.41
CA THR A 45 14.38 -39.89 26.71
C THR A 45 14.76 -40.49 25.35
N VAL A 46 15.02 -41.81 25.30
CA VAL A 46 15.31 -42.52 24.05
C VAL A 46 14.12 -42.43 23.09
N ARG A 47 12.90 -42.71 23.58
CA ARG A 47 11.68 -42.67 22.76
C ARG A 47 11.38 -41.27 22.24
N ARG A 48 11.51 -40.25 23.08
CA ARG A 48 11.38 -38.83 22.68
C ARG A 48 12.38 -38.49 21.59
N ASN A 49 13.65 -38.88 21.76
CA ASN A 49 14.68 -38.59 20.76
C ASN A 49 14.44 -39.36 19.45
N GLY A 50 13.87 -40.57 19.50
CA GLY A 50 13.41 -41.31 18.32
C GLY A 50 12.32 -40.58 17.55
N LEU A 51 11.27 -40.13 18.25
CA LEU A 51 10.17 -39.36 17.65
C LEU A 51 10.63 -38.01 17.07
N LEU A 52 11.59 -37.34 17.73
CA LEU A 52 12.17 -36.10 17.21
C LEU A 52 12.91 -36.36 15.88
N ARG A 53 13.71 -37.43 15.79
CA ARG A 53 14.38 -37.81 14.53
C ARG A 53 13.38 -38.17 13.44
N GLU A 54 12.33 -38.90 13.77
CA GLU A 54 11.27 -39.27 12.83
C GLU A 54 10.54 -38.02 12.32
N ARG A 55 10.14 -37.12 13.22
CA ARG A 55 9.58 -35.81 12.87
C ARG A 55 10.51 -35.03 11.95
N ASP A 56 11.80 -34.96 12.29
CA ASP A 56 12.79 -34.21 11.52
C ASP A 56 13.05 -34.84 10.14
N THR A 57 12.71 -36.11 9.95
CA THR A 57 12.76 -36.81 8.66
C THR A 57 11.47 -36.61 7.84
N ILE A 58 10.30 -36.68 8.48
CA ILE A 58 8.99 -36.57 7.82
C ILE A 58 8.66 -35.12 7.46
N PHE A 59 9.00 -34.15 8.31
CA PHE A 59 8.60 -32.76 8.12
C PHE A 59 9.16 -32.13 6.83
N PRO A 60 10.43 -32.35 6.44
CA PRO A 60 10.94 -31.93 5.13
C PRO A 60 10.18 -32.59 3.97
N ALA A 61 9.83 -33.87 4.07
CA ALA A 61 9.09 -34.58 3.03
C ALA A 61 7.66 -34.02 2.86
N ILE A 62 6.94 -33.77 3.96
CA ILE A 62 5.63 -33.11 3.92
C ILE A 62 5.75 -31.70 3.32
N LYS A 63 6.78 -30.94 3.72
CA LYS A 63 7.00 -29.58 3.19
C LYS A 63 7.29 -29.62 1.69
N LEU A 64 8.07 -30.58 1.22
CA LEU A 64 8.35 -30.79 -0.21
C LEU A 64 7.10 -31.24 -0.97
N GLN A 65 6.29 -32.12 -0.39
CA GLN A 65 5.04 -32.58 -0.99
C GLN A 65 4.01 -31.45 -1.06
N ALA A 66 3.82 -30.68 0.02
CA ALA A 66 2.96 -29.50 0.02
C ALA A 66 3.43 -28.47 -1.02
N PHE A 67 4.74 -28.29 -1.16
CA PHE A 67 5.35 -27.40 -2.16
C PHE A 67 5.11 -27.90 -3.59
N THR A 68 5.09 -29.20 -3.86
CA THR A 68 4.86 -29.77 -5.21
C THR A 68 3.38 -29.97 -5.54
N ALA A 69 2.54 -30.20 -4.54
CA ALA A 69 1.11 -30.40 -4.68
C ALA A 69 0.30 -29.09 -4.64
N ALA A 70 0.93 -27.95 -4.34
CA ALA A 70 0.26 -26.67 -4.29
C ALA A 70 -0.48 -26.38 -5.61
N PRO A 71 -1.82 -26.19 -5.60
CA PRO A 71 -2.64 -26.02 -6.81
C PRO A 71 -2.11 -24.93 -7.74
N VAL A 72 -1.57 -23.87 -7.14
CA VAL A 72 -0.93 -22.73 -7.80
C VAL A 72 0.19 -23.08 -8.79
N ARG A 73 0.81 -24.25 -8.65
CA ARG A 73 1.87 -24.72 -9.54
C ARG A 73 1.38 -25.62 -10.66
N ARG A 74 0.20 -26.19 -10.49
CA ARG A 74 -0.43 -27.09 -11.47
C ARG A 74 -1.39 -26.33 -12.38
N ALA A 75 -1.93 -25.20 -11.93
CA ALA A 75 -2.71 -24.31 -12.77
C ALA A 75 -1.89 -23.91 -14.01
N PRO A 76 -2.43 -23.99 -15.23
CA PRO A 76 -1.83 -23.43 -16.44
C PRO A 76 -1.60 -21.90 -16.35
N ASP A 77 -0.71 -21.35 -17.18
CA ASP A 77 -0.34 -19.92 -17.12
C ASP A 77 -1.51 -18.99 -17.44
N ASP A 78 -2.40 -19.39 -18.35
CA ASP A 78 -3.64 -18.70 -18.70
C ASP A 78 -4.61 -18.65 -17.51
N ILE A 79 -4.79 -19.76 -16.78
CA ILE A 79 -5.63 -19.78 -15.58
C ILE A 79 -5.06 -18.88 -14.48
N LEU A 80 -3.74 -18.91 -14.28
CA LEU A 80 -3.07 -18.00 -13.34
C LEU A 80 -3.25 -16.54 -13.75
N LEU A 81 -3.16 -16.25 -15.05
CA LEU A 81 -3.37 -14.91 -15.58
C LEU A 81 -4.81 -14.43 -15.34
N GLU A 82 -5.82 -15.28 -15.57
CA GLU A 82 -7.22 -14.95 -15.27
C GLU A 82 -7.45 -14.69 -13.78
N ILE A 83 -6.84 -15.49 -12.90
CA ILE A 83 -6.86 -15.22 -11.45
C ILE A 83 -6.23 -13.85 -11.15
N PHE A 84 -5.10 -13.52 -11.76
CA PHE A 84 -4.44 -12.25 -11.53
C PHE A 84 -5.26 -11.05 -12.05
N LYS A 85 -5.93 -11.21 -13.19
CA LYS A 85 -6.88 -10.21 -13.71
C LYS A 85 -8.03 -9.99 -12.73
N ALA A 86 -8.61 -11.06 -12.19
CA ALA A 86 -9.65 -10.96 -11.17
C ALA A 86 -9.14 -10.23 -9.91
N LEU A 87 -7.92 -10.53 -9.45
CA LEU A 87 -7.30 -9.83 -8.33
C LEU A 87 -7.07 -8.34 -8.61
N GLN A 88 -6.67 -7.96 -9.83
CA GLN A 88 -6.58 -6.55 -10.23
C GLN A 88 -7.95 -5.88 -10.17
N THR A 89 -9.01 -6.50 -10.69
CA THR A 89 -10.35 -5.90 -10.65
C THR A 89 -10.84 -5.70 -9.22
N MET A 90 -10.56 -6.65 -8.32
CA MET A 90 -10.84 -6.48 -6.89
C MET A 90 -10.04 -5.33 -6.28
N TYR A 91 -8.75 -5.24 -6.62
CA TYR A 91 -7.87 -4.17 -6.14
C TYR A 91 -8.36 -2.80 -6.60
N ASP A 92 -8.78 -2.68 -7.85
CA ASP A 92 -9.35 -1.44 -8.41
C ASP A 92 -10.66 -1.08 -7.70
N HIS A 93 -11.55 -2.05 -7.46
CA HIS A 93 -12.80 -1.81 -6.74
C HIS A 93 -12.61 -1.45 -5.26
N ASP A 94 -11.68 -2.10 -4.57
CA ASP A 94 -11.37 -1.79 -3.18
C ASP A 94 -10.66 -0.45 -3.03
N ALA A 95 -9.78 -0.10 -3.98
CA ALA A 95 -9.18 1.23 -4.06
C ALA A 95 -10.27 2.30 -4.26
N MET A 96 -11.22 2.08 -5.18
CA MET A 96 -12.35 3.00 -5.41
C MET A 96 -13.29 3.10 -4.20
N LYS A 97 -13.71 1.97 -3.61
CA LYS A 97 -14.59 1.95 -2.43
C LYS A 97 -13.91 2.55 -1.22
N SER A 98 -12.61 2.31 -1.06
CA SER A 98 -11.88 2.87 0.05
C SER A 98 -11.50 4.32 -0.13
N ALA A 99 -11.33 4.83 -1.35
CA ALA A 99 -11.24 6.28 -1.58
C ALA A 99 -12.53 6.94 -1.08
N ALA A 100 -13.70 6.43 -1.49
CA ALA A 100 -15.00 6.91 -1.01
C ALA A 100 -15.18 6.77 0.52
N ALA A 101 -14.63 5.73 1.14
CA ALA A 101 -14.70 5.54 2.60
C ALA A 101 -13.64 6.33 3.39
N ALA A 102 -12.49 6.65 2.79
CA ALA A 102 -11.43 7.45 3.39
C ALA A 102 -11.80 8.94 3.42
N GLU A 103 -12.58 9.41 2.45
CA GLU A 103 -13.21 10.73 2.46
C GLU A 103 -14.07 10.95 3.73
N LEU A 104 -14.59 9.89 4.36
CA LEU A 104 -15.38 9.97 5.60
C LEU A 104 -14.54 9.93 6.90
N ARG A 105 -13.23 9.65 6.84
CA ARG A 105 -12.38 9.50 8.04
C ARG A 105 -11.28 10.55 8.09
N VAL A 106 -11.69 11.79 8.31
CA VAL A 106 -10.82 12.90 8.73
C VAL A 106 -10.25 12.57 10.12
N GLY A 107 -9.03 12.04 10.19
CA GLY A 107 -8.31 11.89 11.46
C GLY A 107 -7.36 10.71 11.60
N SER A 108 -7.31 9.75 10.66
CA SER A 108 -6.30 8.70 10.69
C SER A 108 -5.15 9.03 9.74
N ASN A 109 -3.96 9.32 10.27
CA ASN A 109 -2.71 9.61 9.54
C ASN A 109 -2.18 8.47 8.65
N ARG A 110 -2.98 7.43 8.43
CA ARG A 110 -2.79 6.44 7.38
C ARG A 110 -4.12 6.33 6.68
N ASN A 111 -4.18 6.67 5.40
CA ASN A 111 -5.08 5.95 4.52
C ASN A 111 -4.37 4.63 4.21
N PRO A 112 -4.73 3.48 4.83
CA PRO A 112 -4.10 2.19 4.52
C PRO A 112 -4.34 1.74 3.08
N ASN A 113 -5.12 2.50 2.31
CA ASN A 113 -5.80 2.08 1.10
C ASN A 113 -5.56 2.98 -0.11
N THR A 114 -4.70 4.02 -0.01
CA THR A 114 -4.11 4.53 -1.25
C THR A 114 -3.28 3.41 -1.85
N PRO A 115 -3.40 3.15 -3.16
CA PRO A 115 -2.44 2.29 -3.80
C PRO A 115 -1.06 2.85 -3.46
N ASP A 116 -0.15 2.00 -3.08
CA ASP A 116 1.25 2.36 -2.86
C ASP A 116 1.95 1.69 -4.03
N VAL A 117 2.87 2.37 -4.72
CA VAL A 117 3.69 1.70 -5.75
C VAL A 117 4.29 0.41 -5.19
N ARG A 118 4.53 0.32 -3.88
CA ARG A 118 5.05 -0.87 -3.20
C ARG A 118 4.03 -1.99 -2.97
N ARG A 119 2.74 -1.70 -3.14
CA ARG A 119 1.59 -2.59 -2.94
C ARG A 119 0.81 -2.89 -4.22
N GLY A 120 1.23 -2.36 -5.36
CA GLY A 120 0.58 -2.70 -6.63
C GLY A 120 0.58 -4.22 -6.86
N PRO A 121 -0.48 -4.76 -7.49
CA PRO A 121 -0.67 -6.19 -7.68
C PRO A 121 0.52 -6.84 -8.41
N GLY A 122 1.12 -6.16 -9.39
CA GLY A 122 2.33 -6.63 -10.07
C GLY A 122 3.47 -6.94 -9.09
N LEU A 123 3.74 -6.07 -8.10
CA LEU A 123 4.77 -6.31 -7.10
C LEU A 123 4.39 -7.43 -6.12
N LEU A 124 3.14 -7.46 -5.65
CA LEU A 124 2.69 -8.49 -4.72
C LEU A 124 2.78 -9.89 -5.34
N LEU A 125 2.27 -10.04 -6.56
CA LEU A 125 2.29 -11.30 -7.30
C LEU A 125 3.72 -11.73 -7.65
N SER A 126 4.61 -10.79 -7.96
CA SER A 126 6.03 -11.08 -8.28
C SER A 126 6.86 -11.65 -7.12
N ARG A 127 6.35 -11.61 -5.89
CA ARG A 127 7.04 -12.12 -4.69
C ARG A 127 6.72 -13.58 -4.38
N VAL A 128 5.68 -14.16 -4.99
CA VAL A 128 5.19 -15.51 -4.61
C VAL A 128 6.14 -16.62 -5.07
N CYS A 129 6.42 -16.69 -6.37
CA CYS A 129 7.38 -17.65 -6.94
C CYS A 129 7.91 -17.13 -8.29
N SER A 130 8.95 -17.77 -8.85
CA SER A 130 9.54 -17.38 -10.13
C SER A 130 8.51 -17.40 -11.28
N ARG A 131 7.66 -18.43 -11.34
CA ARG A 131 6.61 -18.55 -12.36
C ARG A 131 5.62 -17.39 -12.29
N TRP A 132 5.11 -17.08 -11.09
CA TRP A 132 4.20 -15.95 -10.87
C TRP A 132 4.84 -14.62 -11.23
N ARG A 133 6.12 -14.44 -10.92
CA ARG A 133 6.88 -13.26 -11.33
C ARG A 133 6.95 -13.12 -12.84
N THR A 134 7.24 -14.20 -13.58
CA THR A 134 7.27 -14.16 -15.04
C THR A 134 5.92 -13.75 -15.61
N ILE A 135 4.83 -14.35 -15.15
CA ILE A 135 3.47 -14.02 -15.60
C ILE A 135 3.12 -12.57 -15.25
N ALA A 136 3.33 -12.15 -14.01
CA ALA A 136 3.01 -10.80 -13.56
C ALA A 136 3.83 -9.72 -14.30
N CYS A 137 5.13 -9.96 -14.55
CA CYS A 137 5.96 -9.05 -15.34
C CYS A 137 5.59 -9.04 -16.83
N GLY A 138 5.03 -10.14 -17.35
CA GLY A 138 4.60 -10.24 -18.75
C GLY A 138 3.27 -9.52 -19.03
N TYR A 139 2.45 -9.30 -18.00
CA TYR A 139 1.13 -8.67 -18.13
C TYR A 139 1.18 -7.17 -17.82
N SER A 140 1.28 -6.36 -18.88
CA SER A 140 1.42 -4.90 -18.79
C SER A 140 0.36 -4.17 -17.96
N PRO A 141 -0.94 -4.54 -17.97
CA PRO A 141 -1.95 -3.80 -17.21
C PRO A 141 -1.72 -3.75 -15.70
N PHE A 142 -0.93 -4.68 -15.12
CA PHE A 142 -0.57 -4.61 -13.68
C PHE A 142 0.40 -3.47 -13.34
N TRP A 143 1.09 -2.96 -14.35
CA TRP A 143 2.10 -1.93 -14.21
C TRP A 143 1.62 -0.58 -14.76
N SER A 144 0.45 -0.56 -15.41
CA SER A 144 -0.11 0.64 -16.01
C SER A 144 -0.96 1.46 -15.04
N LYS A 145 -1.33 0.89 -13.88
CA LYS A 145 -2.04 1.59 -12.81
C LYS A 145 -1.20 1.63 -11.55
N PHE A 146 -0.80 2.81 -11.11
CA PHE A 146 0.01 2.97 -9.90
C PHE A 146 -0.02 4.38 -9.33
N SER A 147 0.45 4.50 -8.10
CA SER A 147 0.34 5.72 -7.32
C SER A 147 1.55 5.89 -6.42
N PHE A 148 2.14 7.07 -6.40
CA PHE A 148 3.36 7.31 -5.65
C PHE A 148 3.36 8.61 -4.86
N HIS A 149 4.05 8.56 -3.72
CA HIS A 149 4.40 9.75 -2.97
C HIS A 149 5.68 10.37 -3.54
N LEU A 150 5.59 11.60 -4.03
CA LEU A 150 6.73 12.33 -4.62
C LEU A 150 7.92 12.47 -3.66
N PHE A 151 7.63 12.59 -2.36
CA PHE A 151 8.65 12.81 -1.34
C PHE A 151 9.23 11.52 -0.75
N GLN A 152 8.72 10.35 -1.17
CA GLN A 152 9.19 9.07 -0.66
C GLN A 152 10.52 8.66 -1.29
N ARG A 153 11.42 8.09 -0.48
CA ARG A 153 12.70 7.56 -0.97
C ARG A 153 12.47 6.32 -1.84
N GLY A 154 13.17 6.25 -2.97
CA GLY A 154 13.08 5.14 -3.92
C GLY A 154 11.92 5.27 -4.92
N THR A 155 11.17 6.38 -4.88
CA THR A 155 10.03 6.60 -5.77
C THR A 155 10.43 6.62 -7.25
N PRO A 156 11.45 7.38 -7.69
CA PRO A 156 11.78 7.45 -9.12
C PRO A 156 12.19 6.10 -9.71
N GLU A 157 12.93 5.29 -8.96
CA GLU A 157 13.35 3.96 -9.39
C GLU A 157 12.14 3.02 -9.54
N LEU A 158 11.17 3.11 -8.63
CA LEU A 158 9.93 2.36 -8.75
C LEU A 158 9.06 2.85 -9.91
N VAL A 159 8.94 4.16 -10.11
CA VAL A 159 8.23 4.74 -11.25
C VAL A 159 8.84 4.27 -12.57
N ALA A 160 10.17 4.27 -12.69
CA ALA A 160 10.87 3.74 -13.86
C ALA A 160 10.53 2.27 -14.13
N VAL A 161 10.51 1.41 -13.09
CA VAL A 161 10.13 0.00 -13.22
C VAL A 161 8.68 -0.17 -13.68
N TYR A 162 7.76 0.65 -13.18
CA TYR A 162 6.36 0.60 -13.60
C TYR A 162 6.19 1.03 -15.05
N LEU A 163 6.85 2.13 -15.46
CA LEU A 163 6.81 2.63 -16.83
C LEU A 163 7.44 1.66 -17.83
N GLU A 164 8.57 1.03 -17.48
CA GLU A 164 9.19 0.01 -18.33
C GLU A 164 8.28 -1.20 -18.55
N ARG A 165 7.58 -1.64 -17.49
CA ARG A 165 6.76 -2.86 -17.52
C ARG A 165 5.33 -2.64 -18.01
N SER A 166 4.83 -1.40 -18.00
CA SER A 166 3.51 -1.06 -18.56
C SER A 166 3.50 -1.15 -20.09
N ARG A 167 4.67 -1.07 -20.76
CA ARG A 167 4.79 -1.17 -22.23
C ARG A 167 3.78 -0.21 -22.91
N PRO A 168 3.07 -0.51 -24.03
CA PRO A 168 2.14 0.45 -24.63
C PRO A 168 0.76 0.50 -23.93
N ALA A 169 0.63 -0.02 -22.70
CA ALA A 169 -0.63 0.06 -21.97
C ALA A 169 -0.92 1.50 -21.53
N LEU A 170 -2.19 1.88 -21.53
CA LEU A 170 -2.63 3.19 -21.06
C LEU A 170 -2.34 3.34 -19.55
N LEU A 171 -1.71 4.45 -19.19
CA LEU A 171 -1.30 4.74 -17.82
C LEU A 171 -2.40 5.47 -17.05
N ALA A 172 -2.70 4.98 -15.85
CA ALA A 172 -3.45 5.66 -14.82
C ALA A 172 -2.52 5.89 -13.63
N VAL A 173 -2.17 7.15 -13.40
CA VAL A 173 -1.15 7.54 -12.41
C VAL A 173 -1.76 8.45 -11.37
N GLU A 174 -1.56 8.13 -10.10
CA GLU A 174 -1.89 9.00 -8.98
C GLU A 174 -0.62 9.51 -8.31
N ILE A 175 -0.47 10.83 -8.27
CA ILE A 175 0.68 11.52 -7.72
C ILE A 175 0.25 12.13 -6.40
N ASP A 176 0.75 11.57 -5.32
CA ASP A 176 0.52 12.09 -3.98
C ASP A 176 1.68 13.02 -3.60
N THR A 177 1.36 14.30 -3.40
CA THR A 177 2.29 15.35 -3.01
C THR A 177 2.14 15.69 -1.54
N THR A 178 1.57 14.79 -0.75
CA THR A 178 1.29 15.00 0.65
C THR A 178 2.54 14.68 1.46
N SER A 179 3.09 15.67 2.18
CA SER A 179 4.14 15.37 3.15
C SER A 179 3.51 14.68 4.34
N ARG A 180 3.85 13.40 4.56
CA ARG A 180 3.42 12.63 5.74
C ARG A 180 4.01 13.16 7.05
N GLN A 181 5.01 14.03 6.99
CA GLN A 181 5.68 14.53 8.18
C GLN A 181 5.00 15.80 8.67
N GLY A 182 4.04 15.61 9.57
CA GLY A 182 3.58 16.65 10.50
C GLY A 182 4.68 17.20 11.43
N ASP A 183 5.91 16.71 11.32
CA ASP A 183 7.06 17.06 12.15
C ASP A 183 8.29 17.50 11.33
N ASP A 184 8.16 17.84 10.04
CA ASP A 184 9.30 18.44 9.32
C ASP A 184 9.19 19.98 9.39
N PRO A 185 9.88 20.64 10.34
CA PRO A 185 9.84 22.10 10.49
C PRO A 185 10.55 22.83 9.34
N TYR A 186 11.19 22.11 8.41
CA TYR A 186 11.92 22.74 7.33
C TYR A 186 11.00 23.06 6.15
N PRO A 187 10.91 24.35 5.74
CA PRO A 187 10.14 24.74 4.58
C PRO A 187 10.72 24.05 3.34
N ARG A 188 9.85 23.27 2.67
CA ARG A 188 9.97 22.68 1.33
C ARG A 188 11.25 23.08 0.60
N ARG A 189 12.35 22.38 0.89
CA ARG A 189 13.49 22.43 0.00
C ARG A 189 13.05 21.75 -1.29
N TYR A 190 13.36 22.39 -2.41
CA TYR A 190 13.30 21.79 -3.75
C TYR A 190 13.64 20.30 -3.69
N TYR A 191 12.81 19.45 -4.29
CA TYR A 191 12.98 17.99 -4.26
C TYR A 191 13.38 17.51 -5.66
N PRO A 192 14.70 17.45 -5.97
CA PRO A 192 15.19 17.00 -7.28
C PRO A 192 14.64 15.64 -7.71
N ARG A 193 14.29 14.80 -6.74
CA ARG A 193 13.71 13.47 -6.98
C ARG A 193 12.28 13.53 -7.51
N GLY A 194 11.48 14.49 -7.07
CA GLY A 194 10.15 14.72 -7.60
C GLY A 194 10.23 15.10 -9.07
N ASP A 195 11.11 16.06 -9.41
CA ASP A 195 11.32 16.48 -10.80
C ASP A 195 11.82 15.34 -11.68
N TYR A 196 12.68 14.46 -11.15
CA TYR A 196 13.12 13.26 -11.87
C TYR A 196 11.97 12.25 -12.09
N ALA A 197 11.11 12.01 -11.10
CA ALA A 197 9.93 11.17 -11.30
C ALA A 197 8.98 11.78 -12.35
N MET A 198 8.80 13.11 -12.34
CA MET A 198 7.99 13.82 -13.33
C MET A 198 8.60 13.75 -14.73
N SER A 199 9.93 13.83 -14.87
CA SER A 199 10.58 13.69 -16.18
C SER A 199 10.45 12.28 -16.74
N LEU A 200 10.49 11.26 -15.89
CA LEU A 200 10.21 9.87 -16.28
C LEU A 200 8.77 9.71 -16.80
N LEU A 201 7.79 10.27 -16.09
CA LEU A 201 6.39 10.27 -16.55
C LEU A 201 6.22 11.03 -17.87
N ALA A 202 6.88 12.18 -18.02
CA ALA A 202 6.83 12.98 -19.23
C ALA A 202 7.34 12.25 -20.47
N ALA A 203 8.38 11.41 -20.31
CA ALA A 203 8.87 10.55 -21.38
C ALA A 203 7.83 9.51 -21.85
N HIS A 204 6.76 9.27 -21.08
CA HIS A 204 5.68 8.32 -21.38
C HIS A 204 4.30 9.02 -21.44
N SER A 205 4.30 10.32 -21.70
CA SER A 205 3.09 11.17 -21.73
C SER A 205 2.09 10.78 -22.83
N ASP A 206 2.55 10.13 -23.88
CA ASP A 206 1.73 9.60 -24.96
C ASP A 206 0.84 8.42 -24.54
N HIS A 207 1.19 7.73 -23.47
CA HIS A 207 0.41 6.64 -22.88
C HIS A 207 -0.45 7.09 -21.69
N LEU A 208 -0.24 8.30 -21.16
CA LEU A 208 -0.97 8.81 -20.00
C LEU A 208 -2.44 9.07 -20.35
N PHE A 209 -3.33 8.32 -19.70
CA PHE A 209 -4.78 8.39 -19.91
C PHE A 209 -5.51 9.00 -18.71
N GLU A 210 -5.03 8.71 -17.50
CA GLU A 210 -5.64 9.17 -16.27
C GLU A 210 -4.53 9.68 -15.33
N LEU A 211 -4.71 10.90 -14.83
CA LEU A 211 -3.77 11.55 -13.93
C LEU A 211 -4.52 12.15 -12.74
N HIS A 212 -4.27 11.61 -11.56
CA HIS A 212 -4.75 12.17 -10.29
C HIS A 212 -3.58 12.84 -9.59
N VAL A 213 -3.74 14.07 -9.14
CA VAL A 213 -2.71 14.81 -8.40
C VAL A 213 -3.27 15.22 -7.06
N ILE A 214 -2.93 14.47 -6.02
CA ILE A 214 -3.35 14.75 -4.65
C ILE A 214 -2.34 15.70 -4.00
N ALA A 215 -2.69 16.99 -3.98
CA ALA A 215 -1.92 18.03 -3.31
C ALA A 215 -2.54 18.43 -1.96
N TYR A 216 -1.77 19.00 -1.02
CA TYR A 216 -2.36 19.66 0.16
C TYR A 216 -2.14 21.16 0.12
N LYS A 217 -3.03 21.93 0.77
CA LYS A 217 -2.93 23.40 0.91
C LYS A 217 -1.49 23.78 1.17
N LYS A 218 -0.94 24.57 0.25
CA LYS A 218 0.42 25.12 0.18
C LYS A 218 1.43 24.32 -0.64
N THR A 219 1.37 23.00 -0.87
CA THR A 219 2.48 22.26 -1.53
C THR A 219 2.73 22.76 -2.94
N SER A 220 3.93 23.30 -3.20
CA SER A 220 4.36 23.57 -4.56
C SER A 220 4.45 22.23 -5.25
N LEU A 221 3.55 21.99 -6.20
CA LEU A 221 3.67 20.85 -7.09
C LEU A 221 5.05 20.92 -7.76
N PRO A 222 5.79 19.81 -7.87
CA PRO A 222 6.92 19.79 -8.78
C PRO A 222 6.39 20.20 -10.14
N SER A 223 7.20 20.96 -10.87
CA SER A 223 6.73 21.56 -12.10
C SER A 223 6.20 20.48 -13.03
N LEU A 224 4.93 20.58 -13.41
CA LEU A 224 4.32 19.70 -14.41
C LEU A 224 4.73 20.12 -15.83
N ARG A 225 5.62 21.11 -15.96
CA ARG A 225 6.26 21.52 -17.22
C ARG A 225 6.80 20.37 -18.08
N PRO A 226 7.38 19.29 -17.54
CA PRO A 226 7.77 18.14 -18.36
C PRO A 226 6.57 17.51 -19.09
N LEU A 227 5.39 17.48 -18.46
CA LEU A 227 4.14 16.96 -19.03
C LEU A 227 3.43 17.95 -19.96
N HIS A 228 3.77 19.24 -19.86
CA HIS A 228 3.07 20.36 -20.49
C HIS A 228 2.93 20.27 -22.01
N ARG A 229 3.83 19.59 -22.70
CA ARG A 229 3.92 19.73 -24.17
C ARG A 229 3.16 18.72 -24.99
N ASN A 230 2.59 17.66 -24.43
CA ASN A 230 1.65 16.79 -25.15
C ASN A 230 1.15 15.69 -24.22
N LEU A 231 -0.08 15.85 -23.75
CA LEU A 231 -0.85 14.77 -23.12
C LEU A 231 -1.94 14.32 -24.10
N PRO A 232 -1.56 13.70 -25.24
CA PRO A 232 -2.47 13.49 -26.37
C PRO A 232 -3.58 12.48 -26.05
N ARG A 233 -3.42 11.71 -24.98
CA ARG A 233 -4.39 10.69 -24.55
C ARG A 233 -4.98 10.95 -23.17
N LEU A 234 -4.57 12.02 -22.48
CA LEU A 234 -5.09 12.30 -21.14
C LEU A 234 -6.58 12.62 -21.24
N GLY A 235 -7.36 11.74 -20.64
CA GLY A 235 -8.81 11.82 -20.61
C GLY A 235 -9.35 12.35 -19.29
N ILE A 236 -8.71 11.97 -18.19
CA ILE A 236 -9.14 12.29 -16.83
C ILE A 236 -8.02 13.02 -16.11
N LEU A 237 -8.31 14.24 -15.65
CA LEU A 237 -7.42 15.02 -14.78
C LEU A 237 -8.17 15.34 -13.48
N ASP A 238 -7.63 14.86 -12.37
CA ASP A 238 -8.20 15.06 -11.03
C ASP A 238 -7.21 15.80 -10.14
N ILE A 239 -7.57 17.02 -9.74
CA ILE A 239 -6.76 17.89 -8.87
C ILE A 239 -7.68 18.38 -7.74
N PRO A 240 -7.90 17.57 -6.69
CA PRO A 240 -8.95 17.82 -5.71
C PRO A 240 -8.67 18.96 -4.70
N VAL A 241 -7.55 19.69 -4.77
CA VAL A 241 -7.11 20.58 -3.68
C VAL A 241 -6.54 21.92 -4.16
N PHE A 242 -6.77 22.97 -3.33
CA PHE A 242 -6.27 24.37 -3.27
C PHE A 242 -4.77 24.62 -3.55
N SER A 243 -4.18 23.95 -4.52
CA SER A 243 -2.98 24.45 -5.19
C SER A 243 -3.46 25.42 -6.25
N THR A 244 -2.95 26.65 -6.26
CA THR A 244 -3.08 27.49 -7.45
C THR A 244 -2.61 26.64 -8.63
N ILE A 245 -3.50 26.36 -9.58
CA ILE A 245 -3.15 25.68 -10.81
C ILE A 245 -2.21 26.65 -11.49
N SER A 246 -0.91 26.50 -11.24
CA SER A 246 0.14 27.30 -11.86
C SER A 246 0.01 27.16 -13.38
N ASN A 247 0.67 28.02 -14.14
CA ASN A 247 0.63 28.05 -15.61
C ASN A 247 1.31 26.81 -16.25
N GLU A 248 1.03 25.62 -15.76
CA GLU A 248 1.74 24.38 -16.05
C GLU A 248 0.96 23.42 -16.95
N PHE A 249 -0.33 23.72 -17.22
CA PHE A 249 -1.12 23.03 -18.22
C PHE A 249 -1.60 24.06 -19.26
N GLU A 250 -0.97 24.09 -20.45
CA GLU A 250 -1.41 24.94 -21.57
C GLU A 250 -2.34 24.19 -22.52
N VAL A 251 -2.13 22.89 -22.79
CA VAL A 251 -2.90 22.16 -23.81
C VAL A 251 -3.12 20.69 -23.42
N VAL A 252 -4.38 20.30 -23.23
CA VAL A 252 -4.79 18.90 -23.01
C VAL A 252 -5.98 18.57 -23.94
N PRO A 253 -5.73 18.16 -25.20
CA PRO A 253 -6.73 18.19 -26.27
C PRO A 253 -7.79 17.08 -26.19
N ARG A 254 -7.69 16.17 -25.22
CA ARG A 254 -8.63 15.05 -25.01
C ARG A 254 -9.20 15.00 -23.60
N LEU A 255 -9.01 16.08 -22.84
CA LEU A 255 -9.49 16.18 -21.49
C LEU A 255 -11.02 16.22 -21.49
N HIS A 256 -11.65 15.15 -21.04
CA HIS A 256 -13.11 15.06 -21.00
C HIS A 256 -13.64 15.07 -19.57
N THR A 257 -12.82 14.71 -18.58
CA THR A 257 -13.18 14.79 -17.16
C THR A 257 -12.17 15.66 -16.42
N LEU A 258 -12.65 16.75 -15.83
CA LEU A 258 -11.85 17.63 -14.96
C LEU A 258 -12.49 17.68 -13.57
N ARG A 259 -11.71 17.36 -12.54
CA ARG A 259 -12.13 17.44 -11.13
C ARG A 259 -11.27 18.46 -10.39
N LEU A 260 -11.93 19.42 -9.74
CA LEU A 260 -11.31 20.59 -9.08
C LEU A 260 -11.77 20.72 -7.64
N GLY A 261 -10.94 21.30 -6.77
CA GLY A 261 -11.19 21.41 -5.32
C GLY A 261 -11.98 22.65 -4.88
N ASN A 262 -12.21 23.64 -5.77
CA ASN A 262 -13.05 24.81 -5.48
C ASN A 262 -13.46 25.57 -6.76
N ALA A 263 -14.38 26.53 -6.62
CA ALA A 263 -14.89 27.35 -7.71
C ALA A 263 -13.87 28.38 -8.24
N GLN A 264 -12.90 28.82 -7.44
CA GLN A 264 -11.87 29.77 -7.90
C GLN A 264 -10.93 29.10 -8.92
N GLU A 265 -10.53 27.86 -8.66
CA GLU A 265 -9.77 27.03 -9.60
C GLU A 265 -10.53 26.80 -10.90
N LEU A 266 -11.86 26.75 -10.86
CA LEU A 266 -12.68 26.63 -12.07
C LEU A 266 -12.53 27.86 -12.97
N THR A 267 -12.54 29.07 -12.40
CA THR A 267 -12.33 30.30 -13.17
C THR A 267 -10.93 30.31 -13.81
N GLU A 268 -9.90 29.91 -13.05
CA GLU A 268 -8.53 29.80 -13.58
C GLU A 268 -8.41 28.72 -14.68
N ALA A 269 -9.00 27.55 -14.46
CA ALA A 269 -9.00 26.43 -15.40
C ALA A 269 -9.77 26.76 -16.67
N ALA A 270 -10.88 27.51 -16.55
CA ALA A 270 -11.70 27.93 -17.68
C ALA A 270 -10.96 28.80 -18.71
N HIS A 271 -9.93 29.55 -18.28
CA HIS A 271 -9.09 30.31 -19.20
C HIS A 271 -8.01 29.46 -19.89
N LYS A 272 -7.73 28.27 -19.35
CA LYS A 272 -6.63 27.39 -19.80
C LYS A 272 -7.10 26.23 -20.66
N PHE A 273 -8.27 25.66 -20.35
CA PHE A 273 -8.80 24.51 -21.06
C PHE A 273 -9.92 24.91 -22.02
N ASP A 274 -9.94 24.24 -23.18
CA ASP A 274 -11.06 24.34 -24.11
C ASP A 274 -12.32 23.74 -23.47
N ARG A 275 -13.24 24.60 -23.03
CA ARG A 275 -14.50 24.21 -22.38
C ARG A 275 -15.34 23.28 -23.25
N THR A 276 -15.18 23.30 -24.58
CA THR A 276 -15.94 22.44 -25.49
C THR A 276 -15.52 20.97 -25.43
N GLN A 277 -14.33 20.69 -24.90
CA GLN A 277 -13.78 19.33 -24.79
C GLN A 277 -14.14 18.66 -23.45
N ILE A 278 -14.38 19.46 -22.40
CA ILE A 278 -14.72 18.98 -21.06
C ILE A 278 -16.19 18.55 -21.04
N ARG A 279 -16.42 17.24 -20.94
CA ARG A 279 -17.76 16.64 -20.84
C ARG A 279 -18.26 16.62 -19.40
N THR A 280 -17.35 16.35 -18.48
CA THR A 280 -17.66 16.15 -17.06
C THR A 280 -16.80 17.09 -16.25
N LEU A 281 -17.43 18.05 -15.56
CA LEU A 281 -16.78 18.88 -14.57
C LEU A 281 -17.28 18.47 -13.18
N ILE A 282 -16.36 18.15 -12.29
CA ILE A 282 -16.66 17.75 -10.91
C ILE A 282 -16.02 18.77 -9.99
N LEU A 283 -16.84 19.51 -9.24
CA LEU A 283 -16.36 20.33 -8.14
C LEU A 283 -16.41 19.51 -6.85
N CYS A 284 -15.32 19.55 -6.11
CA CYS A 284 -15.19 18.91 -4.82
C CYS A 284 -15.09 19.94 -3.71
N ASP A 285 -15.52 19.55 -2.52
CA ASP A 285 -15.27 20.31 -1.30
C ASP A 285 -13.84 20.07 -0.79
N ALA A 286 -13.50 20.71 0.34
CA ALA A 286 -12.19 20.54 0.97
C ALA A 286 -11.90 19.10 1.45
N ASN A 287 -12.92 18.23 1.51
CA ASN A 287 -12.83 16.84 1.90
C ASN A 287 -12.82 15.89 0.68
N GLY A 288 -12.86 16.43 -0.55
CA GLY A 288 -12.94 15.64 -1.78
C GLY A 288 -14.37 15.24 -2.17
N HIS A 289 -15.39 15.57 -1.37
CA HIS A 289 -16.77 15.21 -1.68
C HIS A 289 -17.27 15.99 -2.88
N GLN A 290 -17.90 15.29 -3.82
CA GLN A 290 -18.53 15.91 -4.97
C GLN A 290 -19.66 16.83 -4.50
N LEU A 291 -19.50 18.14 -4.72
CA LEU A 291 -20.47 19.14 -4.30
C LEU A 291 -21.75 19.04 -5.15
N LEU A 292 -21.62 18.95 -6.47
CA LEU A 292 -22.68 18.62 -7.44
C LEU A 292 -22.03 18.20 -8.78
N PRO A 293 -22.55 17.19 -9.51
CA PRO A 293 -22.25 17.05 -10.93
C PRO A 293 -22.85 18.24 -11.68
N TYR A 294 -22.03 19.05 -12.35
CA TYR A 294 -22.55 20.07 -13.27
C TYR A 294 -22.90 19.38 -14.60
N PRO A 295 -24.19 19.31 -14.99
CA PRO A 295 -24.54 18.80 -16.30
C PRO A 295 -24.09 19.84 -17.34
N ASN A 296 -23.09 19.47 -18.14
CA ASN A 296 -22.51 20.25 -19.24
C ASN A 296 -21.71 21.52 -18.87
N ALA A 297 -20.44 21.55 -19.27
CA ALA A 297 -19.56 22.71 -19.14
C ALA A 297 -20.06 23.97 -19.90
N THR A 298 -21.00 23.80 -20.83
CA THR A 298 -21.63 24.91 -21.57
C THR A 298 -22.57 25.75 -20.72
N ASP A 299 -23.16 25.20 -19.65
CA ASP A 299 -24.12 25.92 -18.79
C ASP A 299 -23.44 26.80 -17.73
N LEU A 300 -22.12 26.70 -17.59
CA LEU A 300 -21.31 27.46 -16.64
C LEU A 300 -21.28 28.98 -16.91
N ALA A 301 -21.58 29.40 -18.15
CA ALA A 301 -21.64 30.82 -18.49
C ALA A 301 -22.75 31.58 -17.71
N CYS A 302 -23.74 30.87 -17.17
CA CYS A 302 -24.83 31.47 -16.38
C CYS A 302 -24.55 31.53 -14.86
N VAL A 303 -23.54 30.80 -14.37
CA VAL A 303 -23.31 30.61 -12.92
C VAL A 303 -22.38 31.65 -12.30
N GLU A 304 -21.51 32.29 -13.10
CA GLU A 304 -20.62 33.38 -12.64
C GLU A 304 -21.39 34.56 -12.01
N THR A 305 -22.68 34.71 -12.32
CA THR A 305 -23.53 35.79 -11.77
C THR A 305 -24.37 35.41 -10.55
N SER A 306 -24.44 34.14 -10.15
CA SER A 306 -25.39 33.68 -9.11
C SER A 306 -24.77 32.99 -7.89
N TRP A 307 -23.44 32.85 -7.83
CA TRP A 307 -22.79 32.22 -6.68
C TRP A 307 -22.68 33.20 -5.50
N VAL A 308 -23.54 33.02 -4.50
CA VAL A 308 -23.46 33.70 -3.21
C VAL A 308 -22.74 32.78 -2.23
N PRO A 309 -21.57 33.17 -1.67
CA PRO A 309 -20.90 32.36 -0.65
C PRO A 309 -21.80 32.20 0.59
N PRO A 310 -21.80 31.04 1.25
CA PRO A 310 -22.51 30.86 2.50
C PRO A 310 -21.97 31.82 3.58
N PRO A 311 -22.83 32.34 4.48
CA PRO A 311 -22.39 33.24 5.55
C PRO A 311 -21.42 32.51 6.48
N SER A 312 -20.34 33.21 6.84
CA SER A 312 -19.25 32.78 7.72
C SER A 312 -19.68 32.55 9.17
#